data_AF-A0A6I9VFM6-F1
#
_entry.id   AF-A0A6I9VFM6-F1
#
_cell.length_a   1.000
_cell.length_b   1.000
_cell.length_c   1.000
_cell.angle_alpha   90.00
_cell.angle_beta   90.00
_cell.angle_gamma   90.00
#
_symmetry.space_group_name_H-M   'P 1'
#
loop_
_entity.id
_entity.type
_entity.pdbx_description
1 polymer ?
#
loop_
_entity_poly.entity_id
_entity_poly.type
_entity_poly.pdbx_seq_one_letter_code
_entity_poly.pdbx_strand_id
1 'polypeptide(L)'
;MSKLCQISNSGDDDGNGDGGEDDGPSSPSCFDYILHFLTLFWKILFAFIPPTDIANGYLCFVVSICGIGMVTALIGDVASHFGCTLGVKDAVTAICFVALGTSLPDTFASKVAAIQDKTADASIGNVTGSNAVNVFLGIGVAWTMAAIYHESHGRAFEVEAGTLAFSVTLFLSGALIAVFLIMYRRKKSIGGELGGPSPQKYIHSAIFFSLWLIYLIMSTLEAYEVIQGF
;
A
#
# COMPACT_ATOMS: atom_id res chain seq x y z
N MET A 1 15.08 10.12 22.13
CA MET A 1 14.80 8.67 22.08
C MET A 1 13.55 8.26 22.87
N SER A 2 13.20 8.91 23.98
CA SER A 2 11.98 8.60 24.77
C SER A 2 10.65 9.12 24.17
N LYS A 3 10.67 10.16 23.31
CA LYS A 3 9.44 10.73 22.71
C LYS A 3 8.86 9.95 21.53
N LEU A 4 9.63 9.05 20.89
CA LEU A 4 9.14 8.28 19.73
C LEU A 4 8.20 7.12 20.13
N CYS A 5 8.12 6.77 21.41
CA CYS A 5 7.26 5.68 21.89
C CYS A 5 5.85 6.17 22.31
N GLN A 6 5.66 7.46 22.56
CA GLN A 6 4.38 7.98 23.08
C GLN A 6 3.29 8.25 22.05
N ILE A 7 3.60 8.24 20.74
CA ILE A 7 2.60 8.50 19.70
C ILE A 7 1.64 7.30 19.52
N SER A 8 1.95 6.13 20.09
CA SER A 8 1.10 4.93 19.94
C SER A 8 0.01 4.76 21.00
N ASN A 9 -0.08 5.60 22.04
CA ASN A 9 -0.92 5.28 23.23
C ASN A 9 -1.88 6.40 23.68
N SER A 10 -2.42 7.19 22.74
CA SER A 10 -3.49 8.16 23.05
C SER A 10 -4.84 7.64 22.57
N GLY A 11 -5.38 6.67 23.30
CA GLY A 11 -6.74 6.16 23.13
C GLY A 11 -7.12 5.35 24.35
N ASP A 12 -8.21 5.75 25.00
CA ASP A 12 -8.93 5.07 26.09
C ASP A 12 -8.43 5.37 27.51
N ASP A 13 -8.99 6.43 28.10
CA ASP A 13 -9.08 6.61 29.55
C ASP A 13 -10.57 6.65 29.92
N ASP A 14 -11.10 5.54 30.42
CA ASP A 14 -12.37 5.46 31.15
C ASP A 14 -12.40 4.16 31.99
N GLY A 15 -12.15 4.31 33.30
CA GLY A 15 -12.90 3.58 34.33
C GLY A 15 -12.37 2.25 34.90
N ASN A 16 -11.54 2.39 35.95
CA ASN A 16 -11.65 1.71 37.26
C ASN A 16 -11.44 0.17 37.38
N GLY A 17 -10.41 -0.23 38.15
CA GLY A 17 -10.43 -1.50 38.90
C GLY A 17 -9.08 -2.17 39.16
N ASP A 18 -8.39 -1.68 40.20
CA ASP A 18 -7.50 -2.38 41.16
C ASP A 18 -6.62 -3.58 40.72
N GLY A 19 -5.32 -3.48 41.00
CA GLY A 19 -4.36 -4.59 40.93
C GLY A 19 -2.99 -4.17 40.41
N GLY A 20 -2.15 -3.63 41.30
CA GLY A 20 -0.77 -3.28 40.96
C GLY A 20 0.09 -4.50 40.66
N GLU A 21 0.66 -4.52 39.45
CA GLU A 21 1.89 -5.26 39.11
C GLU A 21 2.79 -4.34 38.28
N ASP A 22 4.08 -4.33 38.63
CA ASP A 22 5.15 -3.54 38.02
C ASP A 22 5.16 -3.62 36.47
N ASP A 23 4.72 -2.55 35.80
CA ASP A 23 5.03 -2.30 34.38
C ASP A 23 6.48 -1.84 34.22
N GLY A 24 7.43 -2.71 34.54
CA GLY A 24 8.79 -2.65 34.01
C GLY A 24 8.77 -3.07 32.53
N PRO A 25 9.61 -2.50 31.64
CA PRO A 25 9.63 -2.90 30.24
C PRO A 25 9.89 -4.41 30.15
N SER A 26 8.92 -5.14 29.59
CA SER A 26 9.01 -6.57 29.39
C SER A 26 10.33 -6.94 28.70
N SER A 27 11.02 -7.96 29.23
CA SER A 27 12.27 -8.42 28.62
C SER A 27 12.01 -8.82 27.17
N PRO A 28 12.74 -8.27 26.19
CA PRO A 28 12.44 -8.49 24.78
C PRO A 28 12.53 -9.98 24.41
N SER A 29 11.55 -10.43 23.63
CA SER A 29 11.48 -11.78 23.10
C SER A 29 12.62 -12.02 22.09
N CYS A 30 13.01 -13.29 21.88
CA CYS A 30 13.97 -13.66 20.83
C CYS A 30 13.55 -13.11 19.45
N PHE A 31 12.24 -13.07 19.17
CA PHE A 31 11.70 -12.48 17.96
C PHE A 31 11.93 -10.96 17.89
N ASP A 32 11.87 -10.25 19.02
CA ASP A 32 12.12 -8.81 19.08
C ASP A 32 13.59 -8.49 18.76
N TYR A 33 14.53 -9.34 19.18
CA TYR A 33 15.94 -9.20 18.84
C TYR A 33 16.19 -9.42 17.34
N ILE A 34 15.57 -10.46 16.75
CA ILE A 34 15.68 -10.73 15.31
C ILE A 34 15.11 -9.54 14.52
N LEU A 35 13.91 -9.08 14.89
CA LEU A 35 13.26 -7.95 14.25
C LEU A 35 14.08 -6.66 14.43
N HIS A 36 14.70 -6.47 15.60
CA HIS A 36 15.58 -5.33 15.85
C HIS A 36 16.78 -5.33 14.91
N PHE A 37 17.44 -6.48 14.73
CA PHE A 37 18.60 -6.60 13.83
C PHE A 37 18.20 -6.40 12.37
N LEU A 38 17.08 -7.00 11.93
CA LEU A 38 16.57 -6.84 10.56
C LEU A 38 16.17 -5.39 10.25
N THR A 39 15.60 -4.68 11.23
CA THR A 39 15.20 -3.27 11.06
C THR A 39 16.34 -2.29 11.32
N LEU A 40 17.50 -2.73 11.80
CA LEU A 40 18.62 -1.85 12.16
C LEU A 40 19.09 -1.02 10.97
N PHE A 41 19.18 -1.65 9.79
CA PHE A 41 19.50 -0.96 8.53
C PHE A 41 18.54 0.20 8.27
N TRP A 42 17.23 -0.06 8.36
CA TRP A 42 16.19 0.94 8.16
C TRP A 42 16.19 2.02 9.24
N LYS A 43 16.46 1.67 10.50
CA LYS A 43 16.57 2.64 11.60
C LYS A 43 17.74 3.60 11.40
N ILE A 44 18.88 3.12 10.91
CA ILE A 44 20.04 3.97 10.61
C ILE A 44 19.71 4.88 9.42
N LEU A 45 19.09 4.35 8.37
CA LEU A 45 18.68 5.14 7.21
C LEU A 45 17.70 6.25 7.59
N PHE A 46 16.71 5.95 8.43
CA PHE A 46 15.73 6.94 8.89
C PHE A 46 16.24 7.83 10.03
N ALA A 47 17.37 7.52 10.66
CA ALA A 47 18.00 8.40 11.65
C ALA A 47 18.51 9.71 11.03
N PHE A 48 18.71 9.76 9.71
CA PHE A 48 19.05 10.98 8.98
C PHE A 48 17.84 11.91 8.76
N ILE A 49 16.62 11.46 9.06
CA ILE A 49 15.44 12.31 9.01
C ILE A 49 15.43 13.19 10.27
N PRO A 50 15.39 14.53 10.13
CA PRO A 50 15.43 15.44 11.26
C PRO A 50 14.18 15.30 12.13
N PRO A 51 14.28 15.57 13.44
CA PRO A 51 13.13 15.46 14.35
C PRO A 51 12.04 16.48 14.00
N THR A 52 10.79 16.10 14.29
CA THR A 52 9.58 16.91 14.02
C THR A 52 9.52 18.21 14.82
N ASP A 53 10.30 18.31 15.91
CA ASP A 53 10.37 19.50 16.77
C ASP A 53 11.09 20.69 16.09
N ILE A 54 11.82 20.46 14.99
CA ILE A 54 12.55 21.50 14.25
C ILE A 54 11.67 22.08 13.14
N ALA A 55 11.64 23.42 13.05
CA ALA A 55 10.95 24.16 11.98
C ALA A 55 9.48 23.74 11.78
N ASN A 56 8.74 23.55 12.89
CA ASN A 56 7.33 23.12 12.90
C ASN A 56 7.07 21.84 12.07
N GLY A 57 8.05 20.95 11.97
CA GLY A 57 7.95 19.69 11.24
C GLY A 57 8.11 19.78 9.72
N TYR A 58 8.18 20.98 9.14
CA TYR A 58 8.36 21.14 7.68
C TYR A 58 9.68 20.55 7.19
N LEU A 59 10.76 20.70 7.98
CA LEU A 59 12.05 20.14 7.63
C LEU A 59 12.02 18.60 7.62
N CYS A 60 11.38 17.99 8.63
CA CYS A 60 11.15 16.56 8.69
C CYS A 60 10.34 16.08 7.48
N PHE A 61 9.25 16.79 7.13
CA PHE A 61 8.39 16.46 6.01
C PHE A 61 9.14 16.43 4.67
N VAL A 62 9.88 17.50 4.34
CA VAL A 62 10.60 17.60 3.06
C VAL A 62 11.71 16.55 2.97
N VAL A 63 12.52 16.40 4.02
CA VAL A 63 13.61 15.41 4.02
C VAL A 63 13.07 13.99 3.93
N SER A 64 11.95 13.69 4.60
CA SER A 64 11.29 12.38 4.52
C SER A 64 10.79 12.08 3.11
N ILE A 65 10.14 13.04 2.45
CA ILE A 65 9.66 12.87 1.07
C ILE A 65 10.83 12.62 0.12
N CYS A 66 11.92 13.37 0.24
CA CYS A 66 13.12 13.15 -0.57
C CYS A 66 13.74 11.76 -0.30
N GLY A 67 13.81 11.34 0.96
CA GLY A 67 14.33 10.04 1.36
C GLY A 67 13.49 8.88 0.80
N ILE A 68 12.17 8.97 0.94
CA ILE A 68 11.23 7.99 0.36
C ILE A 68 11.39 7.96 -1.16
N GLY A 69 11.43 9.12 -1.83
CA GLY A 69 11.62 9.19 -3.29
C GLY A 69 12.92 8.51 -3.76
N MET A 70 14.03 8.72 -3.04
CA MET A 70 15.30 8.06 -3.34
C MET A 70 15.23 6.54 -3.14
N VAL A 71 14.67 6.08 -2.02
CA VAL A 71 14.53 4.64 -1.73
C VAL A 71 13.60 3.97 -2.76
N THR A 72 12.49 4.62 -3.13
CA THR A 72 11.56 4.13 -4.15
C THR A 72 12.23 4.01 -5.51
N ALA A 73 13.05 4.99 -5.92
CA ALA A 73 13.81 4.92 -7.16
C ALA A 73 14.79 3.73 -7.17
N LEU A 74 15.55 3.55 -6.08
CA LEU A 74 16.48 2.42 -5.93
C LEU A 74 15.75 1.07 -5.96
N ILE A 75 14.59 0.95 -5.31
CA ILE A 75 13.78 -0.27 -5.33
C ILE A 75 13.30 -0.56 -6.75
N GLY A 76 12.89 0.47 -7.52
CA GLY A 76 12.50 0.32 -8.91
C GLY A 76 13.63 -0.24 -9.79
N ASP A 77 14.83 0.33 -9.67
CA ASP A 77 16.01 -0.11 -10.43
C ASP A 77 16.42 -1.54 -10.06
N VAL A 78 16.46 -1.86 -8.76
CA VAL A 78 16.78 -3.21 -8.28
C VAL A 78 15.72 -4.21 -8.74
N ALA A 79 14.44 -3.85 -8.70
CA ALA A 79 13.36 -4.71 -9.18
C ALA A 79 13.52 -5.02 -10.67
N SER A 80 13.79 -4.03 -11.52
CA SER A 80 14.01 -4.25 -12.96
C SER A 80 15.24 -5.13 -13.22
N HIS A 81 16.37 -4.89 -12.55
CA HIS A 81 17.55 -5.74 -12.67
C HIS A 81 17.30 -7.19 -12.21
N PHE A 82 16.55 -7.36 -11.11
CA PHE A 82 16.13 -8.67 -10.64
C PHE A 82 15.23 -9.37 -11.66
N GLY A 83 14.26 -8.66 -12.23
CA GLY A 83 13.41 -9.13 -13.32
C GLY A 83 14.20 -9.62 -14.52
N CYS A 84 15.17 -8.82 -14.98
CA CYS A 84 16.09 -9.19 -16.07
C CYS A 84 16.88 -10.47 -15.76
N THR A 85 17.36 -10.62 -14.52
CA THR A 85 18.13 -11.80 -14.10
C THR A 85 17.28 -13.07 -14.08
N LEU A 86 16.01 -12.95 -13.71
CA LEU A 86 15.05 -14.05 -13.71
C LEU A 86 14.41 -14.33 -15.09
N GLY A 87 14.65 -13.48 -16.10
CA GLY A 87 13.96 -13.56 -17.39
C GLY A 87 12.49 -13.15 -17.30
N VAL A 88 12.12 -12.33 -16.32
CA VAL A 88 10.76 -11.82 -16.12
C VAL A 88 10.59 -10.47 -16.81
N LYS A 89 9.52 -10.32 -17.61
CA LYS A 89 9.22 -9.05 -18.28
C LYS A 89 9.03 -7.93 -17.24
N ASP A 90 9.56 -6.73 -17.51
CA ASP A 90 9.49 -5.60 -16.56
C ASP A 90 8.06 -5.27 -16.12
N ALA A 91 7.09 -5.37 -17.03
CA ALA A 91 5.67 -5.18 -16.71
C ALA A 91 5.17 -6.17 -15.63
N VAL A 92 5.58 -7.44 -15.71
CA VAL A 92 5.21 -8.49 -14.74
C VAL A 92 5.91 -8.23 -13.40
N THR A 93 7.17 -7.83 -13.44
CA THR A 93 7.93 -7.44 -12.24
C THR A 93 7.27 -6.26 -11.53
N ALA A 94 6.81 -5.25 -12.27
CA ALA A 94 6.15 -4.08 -11.72
C ALA A 94 4.81 -4.43 -11.06
N ILE A 95 3.93 -5.20 -11.72
CA ILE A 95 2.62 -5.56 -11.15
C ILE A 95 2.72 -6.55 -9.97
N CYS A 96 3.73 -7.41 -9.93
CA CYS A 96 3.87 -8.44 -8.90
C CYS A 96 4.71 -8.00 -7.70
N PHE A 97 5.86 -7.36 -7.93
CA PHE A 97 6.81 -7.02 -6.86
C PHE A 97 6.67 -5.58 -6.41
N VAL A 98 6.69 -4.63 -7.35
CA VAL A 98 6.67 -3.19 -7.01
C VAL A 98 5.29 -2.80 -6.46
N ALA A 99 4.21 -3.14 -7.16
CA ALA A 99 2.85 -2.80 -6.75
C ALA A 99 2.43 -3.49 -5.43
N LEU A 100 2.86 -4.75 -5.21
CA LEU A 100 2.63 -5.44 -3.94
C LEU A 100 3.45 -4.81 -2.81
N GLY A 101 4.71 -4.44 -3.08
CA GLY A 101 5.60 -3.81 -2.10
C GLY A 101 5.06 -2.48 -1.57
N THR A 102 4.40 -1.67 -2.42
CA THR A 102 3.76 -0.41 -2.01
C THR A 102 2.41 -0.64 -1.32
N SER A 103 1.63 -1.62 -1.79
CA SER A 103 0.27 -1.86 -1.28
C SER A 103 0.23 -2.61 0.06
N LEU A 104 1.27 -3.38 0.41
CA LEU A 104 1.34 -4.10 1.69
C LEU A 104 1.35 -3.16 2.91
N PRO A 105 2.22 -2.14 2.99
CA PRO A 105 2.15 -1.11 4.04
C PRO A 105 0.78 -0.44 4.14
N ASP A 106 0.19 -0.04 2.99
CA ASP A 106 -1.14 0.55 2.94
C ASP A 106 -2.21 -0.40 3.49
N THR A 107 -2.11 -1.69 3.18
CA THR A 107 -3.03 -2.71 3.68
C THR A 107 -2.91 -2.86 5.19
N PHE A 108 -1.69 -2.88 5.74
CA PHE A 108 -1.49 -2.95 7.19
C PHE A 108 -1.97 -1.69 7.91
N ALA A 109 -1.69 -0.50 7.37
CA ALA A 109 -2.20 0.76 7.89
C ALA A 109 -3.74 0.77 7.89
N SER A 110 -4.37 0.35 6.78
CA SER A 110 -5.83 0.25 6.65
C SER A 110 -6.43 -0.77 7.63
N LYS A 111 -5.75 -1.90 7.86
CA LYS A 111 -6.14 -2.90 8.85
C LYS A 111 -6.09 -2.34 10.27
N VAL A 112 -5.01 -1.64 10.62
CA VAL A 112 -4.87 -1.01 11.95
C VAL A 112 -5.95 0.03 12.14
N ALA A 113 -6.17 0.90 11.16
CA ALA A 113 -7.25 1.90 11.18
C ALA A 113 -8.63 1.26 11.34
N ALA A 114 -8.91 0.15 10.65
CA ALA A 114 -10.20 -0.56 10.77
C ALA A 114 -10.41 -1.26 12.12
N ILE A 115 -9.34 -1.65 12.81
CA ILE A 115 -9.43 -2.27 14.14
C ILE A 115 -9.62 -1.21 15.23
N GLN A 116 -8.98 -0.05 15.07
CA GLN A 116 -8.98 1.03 16.05
C GLN A 116 -10.21 1.96 15.93
N ASP A 117 -10.81 2.06 14.75
CA ASP A 117 -11.98 2.90 14.50
C ASP A 117 -13.27 2.05 14.52
N LYS A 118 -14.25 2.44 15.36
CA LYS A 118 -15.57 1.79 15.46
C LYS A 118 -16.33 1.78 14.12
N THR A 119 -16.11 2.78 13.29
CA THR A 119 -16.79 2.96 11.99
C THR A 119 -15.94 2.51 10.80
N ALA A 120 -14.63 2.32 11.02
CA ALA A 120 -13.61 2.09 10.00
C ALA A 120 -13.55 3.15 8.88
N ASP A 121 -14.08 4.35 9.13
CA ASP A 121 -14.02 5.46 8.18
C ASP A 121 -12.57 5.85 7.88
N ALA A 122 -11.70 5.78 8.91
CA ALA A 122 -10.26 6.01 8.75
C ALA A 122 -9.60 5.00 7.78
N SER A 123 -10.06 3.75 7.78
CA SER A 123 -9.56 2.71 6.86
C SER A 123 -9.94 3.02 5.42
N ILE A 124 -11.18 3.46 5.19
CA ILE A 124 -11.67 3.86 3.85
C ILE A 124 -10.92 5.09 3.34
N GLY A 125 -10.68 6.06 4.21
CA GLY A 125 -9.87 7.24 3.90
C GLY A 125 -8.45 6.87 3.46
N ASN A 126 -7.81 5.93 4.18
CA ASN A 126 -6.46 5.46 3.83
C ASN A 126 -6.43 4.73 2.48
N VAL A 127 -7.30 3.73 2.27
CA VAL A 127 -7.34 2.95 1.02
C VAL A 127 -7.67 3.85 -0.18
N THR A 128 -8.63 4.76 -0.04
CA THR A 128 -9.05 5.64 -1.14
C THR A 128 -8.00 6.70 -1.42
N GLY A 129 -7.41 7.28 -0.37
CA GLY A 129 -6.36 8.29 -0.45
C GLY A 129 -5.09 7.76 -1.13
N SER A 130 -4.56 6.62 -0.69
CA SER A 130 -3.35 6.03 -1.28
C SER A 130 -3.54 5.69 -2.77
N ASN A 131 -4.70 5.15 -3.16
CA ASN A 131 -5.01 4.89 -4.57
C ASN A 131 -5.16 6.18 -5.40
N ALA A 132 -5.81 7.20 -4.85
CA ALA A 132 -5.94 8.49 -5.52
C ALA A 132 -4.57 9.15 -5.75
N VAL A 133 -3.68 9.12 -4.76
CA VAL A 133 -2.30 9.60 -4.89
C VAL A 133 -1.55 8.83 -5.98
N ASN A 134 -1.65 7.50 -6.02
CA ASN A 134 -0.98 6.70 -7.05
C ASN A 134 -1.42 7.04 -8.47
N VAL A 135 -2.74 7.20 -8.69
CA VAL A 135 -3.28 7.49 -10.02
C VAL A 135 -3.06 8.95 -10.40
N PHE A 136 -3.46 9.91 -9.56
CA PHE A 136 -3.42 11.32 -9.90
C PHE A 136 -2.03 11.94 -9.76
N LEU A 137 -1.33 11.66 -8.66
CA LEU A 137 0.00 12.21 -8.43
C LEU A 137 1.09 11.34 -9.05
N GLY A 138 1.01 10.01 -8.90
CA GLY A 138 2.00 9.09 -9.47
C GLY A 138 1.99 9.12 -10.99
N ILE A 139 0.88 8.72 -11.62
CA ILE A 139 0.77 8.65 -13.08
C ILE A 139 0.47 10.03 -13.68
N GLY A 140 -0.51 10.76 -13.13
CA GLY A 140 -0.99 12.01 -13.72
C GLY A 140 0.06 13.13 -13.80
N VAL A 141 0.83 13.35 -12.72
CA VAL A 141 1.89 14.38 -12.73
C VAL A 141 3.04 13.97 -13.63
N ALA A 142 3.48 12.71 -13.57
CA ALA A 142 4.55 12.20 -14.44
C ALA A 142 4.20 12.35 -15.93
N TRP A 143 2.99 11.97 -16.32
CA TRP A 143 2.49 12.13 -17.69
C TRP A 143 2.43 13.59 -18.11
N THR A 144 1.90 14.46 -17.24
CA THR A 144 1.79 15.91 -17.52
C THR A 144 3.17 16.54 -17.74
N MET A 145 4.15 16.20 -16.90
CA MET A 145 5.52 16.68 -17.05
C MET A 145 6.15 16.21 -18.36
N ALA A 146 5.96 14.93 -18.73
CA ALA A 146 6.47 14.39 -19.99
C ALA A 146 5.83 15.06 -21.21
N ALA A 147 4.52 15.27 -21.19
CA ALA A 147 3.80 15.96 -22.26
C ALA A 147 4.28 17.40 -22.46
N ILE A 148 4.45 18.17 -21.37
CA ILE A 148 4.98 19.56 -21.44
C ILE A 148 6.41 19.56 -21.99
N TYR A 149 7.24 18.62 -21.56
CA TYR A 149 8.62 18.52 -22.04
C TYR A 149 8.68 18.23 -23.55
N HIS A 150 7.87 17.30 -24.05
CA HIS A 150 7.80 16.99 -25.49
C HIS A 150 7.28 18.17 -26.31
N GLU A 151 6.20 18.82 -25.85
CA GLU A 151 5.63 20.00 -26.50
C GLU A 151 6.65 21.15 -26.59
N SER A 152 7.41 21.40 -25.51
CA SER A 152 8.47 22.43 -25.49
C SER A 152 9.59 22.19 -26.49
N HIS A 153 9.74 20.96 -26.98
CA HIS A 153 10.72 20.57 -28.00
C HIS A 153 10.07 20.33 -29.38
N GLY A 154 8.79 20.71 -29.56
CA GLY A 154 8.05 20.55 -30.81
C GLY A 154 7.84 19.09 -31.22
N ARG A 155 7.81 18.16 -30.25
CA ARG A 155 7.58 16.73 -30.48
C ARG A 155 6.23 16.33 -29.89
N ALA A 156 5.52 15.42 -30.57
CA ALA A 156 4.38 14.76 -29.97
C ALA A 156 4.84 13.81 -28.85
N PHE A 157 4.03 13.69 -27.80
CA PHE A 157 4.21 12.68 -26.76
C PHE A 157 3.38 11.44 -27.09
N GLU A 158 4.01 10.48 -27.76
CA GLU A 158 3.40 9.20 -28.13
C GLU A 158 3.85 8.11 -27.15
N VAL A 159 2.89 7.39 -26.56
CA VAL A 159 3.14 6.31 -25.59
C VAL A 159 2.47 5.05 -26.08
N GLU A 160 3.23 3.97 -26.20
CA GLU A 160 2.70 2.66 -26.55
C GLU A 160 1.83 2.12 -25.40
N ALA A 161 0.56 1.81 -25.69
CA ALA A 161 -0.37 1.32 -24.67
C ALA A 161 0.00 -0.09 -24.17
N GLY A 162 0.66 -0.91 -24.99
CA GLY A 162 1.05 -2.28 -24.64
C GLY A 162 -0.11 -3.08 -24.02
N THR A 163 0.16 -3.68 -22.87
CA THR A 163 -0.77 -4.53 -22.11
C THR A 163 -1.80 -3.74 -21.28
N LEU A 164 -1.71 -2.40 -21.28
CA LEU A 164 -2.46 -1.54 -20.37
C LEU A 164 -3.97 -1.66 -20.55
N ALA A 165 -4.45 -1.70 -21.80
CA ALA A 165 -5.89 -1.77 -22.10
C ALA A 165 -6.52 -3.04 -21.51
N PHE A 166 -5.82 -4.17 -21.66
CA PHE A 166 -6.25 -5.45 -21.11
C PHE A 166 -6.27 -5.42 -19.57
N SER A 167 -5.17 -5.00 -18.94
CA SER A 167 -5.07 -4.94 -17.47
C SER A 167 -6.08 -3.96 -16.86
N VAL A 168 -6.31 -2.80 -17.46
CA VAL A 168 -7.30 -1.82 -16.98
C VAL A 168 -8.72 -2.39 -17.08
N THR A 169 -9.06 -3.06 -18.18
CA THR A 169 -10.39 -3.66 -18.34
C THR A 169 -10.63 -4.78 -17.32
N LEU A 170 -9.62 -5.62 -17.10
CA LEU A 170 -9.67 -6.68 -16.10
C LEU A 170 -9.81 -6.10 -14.68
N PHE A 171 -9.05 -5.04 -14.37
CA PHE A 171 -9.18 -4.33 -13.10
C PHE A 171 -10.57 -3.72 -12.90
N LEU A 172 -11.12 -3.04 -13.90
CA LEU A 172 -12.45 -2.43 -13.81
C LEU A 172 -13.56 -3.47 -13.66
N SER A 173 -13.50 -4.58 -14.40
CA SER A 173 -14.46 -5.68 -14.24
C SER A 173 -14.38 -6.31 -12.84
N GLY A 174 -13.17 -6.56 -12.33
CA GLY A 174 -12.94 -7.03 -10.96
C GLY A 174 -13.44 -6.04 -9.91
N ALA A 175 -13.22 -4.73 -10.12
CA ALA A 175 -13.70 -3.66 -9.25
C ALA A 175 -15.23 -3.59 -9.22
N LEU A 176 -15.91 -3.77 -10.36
CA LEU A 176 -17.37 -3.83 -10.40
C LEU A 176 -17.92 -5.02 -9.62
N ILE A 177 -17.31 -6.21 -9.76
CA ILE A 177 -17.65 -7.40 -8.97
C ILE A 177 -17.42 -7.12 -7.48
N ALA A 178 -16.29 -6.48 -7.14
CA ALA A 178 -15.95 -6.15 -5.77
C ALA A 178 -16.97 -5.17 -5.15
N VAL A 179 -17.31 -4.09 -5.84
CA VAL A 179 -18.33 -3.12 -5.41
C VAL A 179 -19.69 -3.80 -5.27
N PHE A 180 -20.09 -4.64 -6.23
CA PHE A 180 -21.33 -5.40 -6.14
C PHE A 180 -21.36 -6.30 -4.89
N LEU A 181 -20.27 -7.01 -4.60
CA LEU A 181 -20.16 -7.87 -3.41
C LEU A 181 -20.21 -7.07 -2.11
N ILE A 182 -19.54 -5.91 -2.05
CA ILE A 182 -19.61 -5.01 -0.89
C ILE A 182 -21.06 -4.53 -0.71
N MET A 183 -21.70 -4.02 -1.76
CA MET A 183 -23.08 -3.55 -1.74
C MET A 183 -24.07 -4.66 -1.34
N TYR A 184 -23.86 -5.88 -1.85
CA TYR A 184 -24.64 -7.05 -1.48
C TYR A 184 -24.51 -7.36 0.02
N ARG A 185 -23.29 -7.29 0.56
CA ARG A 185 -22.99 -7.53 1.98
C ARG A 185 -23.58 -6.46 2.92
N ARG A 186 -23.78 -5.23 2.43
CA ARG A 186 -24.48 -4.14 3.16
C ARG A 186 -25.97 -4.38 3.34
N LYS A 187 -26.57 -5.38 2.67
CA LYS A 187 -27.98 -5.71 2.86
C LYS A 187 -28.25 -6.11 4.31
N LYS A 188 -29.29 -5.53 4.92
CA LYS A 188 -29.70 -5.77 6.32
C LYS A 188 -29.90 -7.26 6.68
N SER A 189 -30.21 -8.10 5.69
CA SER A 189 -30.33 -9.55 5.83
C SER A 189 -29.01 -10.27 6.18
N ILE A 190 -27.87 -9.66 5.84
CA ILE A 190 -26.51 -10.21 6.03
C ILE A 190 -25.83 -9.48 7.20
N GLY A 191 -26.07 -8.17 7.33
CA GLY A 191 -25.61 -7.36 8.47
C GLY A 191 -24.10 -7.21 8.54
N GLY A 192 -23.41 -7.23 7.40
CA GLY A 192 -21.98 -7.49 7.32
C GLY A 192 -21.06 -6.28 7.27
N GLU A 193 -21.45 -5.06 7.65
CA GLU A 193 -20.61 -3.86 7.42
C GLU A 193 -19.26 -3.93 8.17
N LEU A 194 -19.27 -4.24 9.47
CA LEU A 194 -18.08 -4.54 10.28
C LEU A 194 -18.39 -5.67 11.26
N GLY A 195 -17.50 -6.66 11.35
CA GLY A 195 -17.67 -7.77 12.31
C GLY A 195 -18.83 -8.74 12.02
N GLY A 196 -19.42 -8.69 10.81
CA GLY A 196 -20.49 -9.61 10.37
C GLY A 196 -20.13 -11.10 10.51
N PRO A 197 -21.09 -12.01 10.26
CA PRO A 197 -20.93 -13.43 10.55
C PRO A 197 -19.61 -14.00 10.02
N SER A 198 -18.83 -14.61 10.92
CA SER A 198 -17.48 -15.14 10.61
C SER A 198 -17.42 -15.94 9.30
N PRO A 199 -18.35 -16.86 8.99
CA PRO A 199 -18.31 -17.61 7.73
C PRO A 199 -18.36 -16.72 6.49
N GLN A 200 -19.23 -15.70 6.48
CA GLN A 200 -19.41 -14.80 5.34
C GLN A 200 -18.19 -13.90 5.15
N LYS A 201 -17.55 -13.44 6.24
CA LYS A 201 -16.33 -12.63 6.14
C LYS A 201 -15.22 -13.38 5.41
N TYR A 202 -15.03 -14.67 5.72
CA TYR A 202 -13.98 -15.49 5.10
C TYR A 202 -14.30 -15.79 3.65
N ILE A 203 -15.56 -16.10 3.31
CA ILE A 203 -15.99 -16.34 1.93
C ILE A 203 -15.75 -15.10 1.06
N HIS A 204 -16.21 -13.92 1.49
CA HIS A 204 -16.01 -12.70 0.72
C HIS A 204 -14.53 -12.31 0.62
N SER A 205 -13.76 -12.49 1.70
CA SER A 205 -12.30 -12.25 1.66
C SER A 205 -11.59 -13.18 0.67
N ALA A 206 -11.99 -14.46 0.61
CA ALA A 206 -11.47 -15.41 -0.36
C ALA A 206 -11.83 -15.01 -1.81
N ILE A 207 -13.03 -14.47 -2.04
CA ILE A 207 -13.43 -13.95 -3.35
C ILE A 207 -12.60 -12.72 -3.74
N PHE A 208 -12.37 -11.75 -2.83
CA PHE A 208 -11.52 -10.61 -3.15
C PHE A 208 -10.07 -11.03 -3.46
N PHE A 209 -9.54 -11.97 -2.68
CA PHE A 209 -8.21 -12.51 -2.93
C PHE A 209 -8.13 -13.26 -4.26
N SER A 210 -9.17 -14.02 -4.63
CA SER A 210 -9.19 -14.72 -5.91
C SER A 210 -9.33 -13.76 -7.09
N LEU A 211 -10.10 -12.66 -6.97
CA LEU A 211 -10.16 -11.61 -7.98
C LEU A 211 -8.78 -10.98 -8.23
N TRP A 212 -8.04 -10.70 -7.15
CA TRP A 212 -6.67 -10.20 -7.24
C TRP A 212 -5.72 -11.21 -7.89
N LEU A 213 -5.81 -12.50 -7.53
CA LEU A 213 -4.99 -13.54 -8.12
C LEU A 213 -5.29 -13.74 -9.61
N ILE A 214 -6.57 -13.72 -9.99
CA ILE A 214 -7.00 -13.77 -11.39
C ILE A 214 -6.43 -12.57 -12.15
N TYR A 215 -6.49 -11.37 -11.57
CA TYR A 215 -5.88 -10.18 -12.16
C TYR A 215 -4.40 -10.36 -12.46
N LEU A 216 -3.63 -10.87 -11.48
CA LEU A 216 -2.20 -11.11 -11.65
C LEU A 216 -1.91 -12.18 -12.71
N ILE A 217 -2.61 -13.33 -12.65
CA ILE A 217 -2.40 -14.44 -13.58
C ILE A 217 -2.73 -14.00 -15.01
N MET A 218 -3.91 -13.42 -15.24
CA MET A 218 -4.33 -13.03 -16.58
C MET A 218 -3.45 -11.92 -17.15
N SER A 219 -3.10 -10.91 -16.35
CA SER A 219 -2.18 -9.84 -16.80
C SER A 219 -0.78 -10.39 -17.11
N THR A 220 -0.32 -11.39 -16.35
CA THR A 220 0.96 -12.06 -16.64
C THR A 220 0.88 -12.90 -17.91
N LEU A 221 -0.19 -13.67 -18.12
CA LEU A 221 -0.38 -14.48 -19.32
C LEU A 221 -0.43 -13.63 -20.59
N GLU A 222 -1.11 -12.48 -20.52
CA GLU A 222 -1.17 -11.54 -21.64
C GLU A 222 0.20 -10.87 -21.86
N ALA A 223 0.90 -10.48 -20.79
CA ALA A 223 2.23 -9.94 -20.90
C ALA A 223 3.21 -10.91 -21.58
N TYR A 224 3.06 -12.23 -21.37
CA TYR A 224 3.86 -13.26 -22.05
C TYR A 224 3.29 -13.72 -23.40
N GLU A 225 2.27 -13.04 -23.93
CA GLU A 225 1.63 -13.34 -25.22
C GLU A 225 1.04 -14.76 -25.30
N VAL A 226 0.76 -15.38 -24.14
CA VAL A 226 0.08 -16.67 -24.05
C VAL A 226 -1.41 -16.52 -24.41
N ILE A 227 -1.98 -15.39 -24.02
CA ILE A 227 -3.32 -14.96 -24.42
C ILE A 227 -3.21 -13.64 -25.18
N GLN A 228 -4.03 -13.47 -26.21
CA GLN A 228 -4.11 -12.19 -26.90
C GLN A 228 -5.05 -11.25 -26.15
N GLY A 229 -4.53 -10.10 -25.76
CA GLY A 229 -5.34 -8.95 -25.36
C GLY A 229 -6.20 -8.45 -26.53
N PHE A 230 -7.16 -7.58 -26.22
CA PHE A 230 -8.04 -6.93 -27.19
C PHE A 230 -7.72 -5.45 -27.31
#